data_AF-A0A840MJY0-F1
#
_entry.id   AF-A0A840MJY0-F1
#
_cell.length_a   1.000
_cell.length_b   1.000
_cell.length_c   1.000
_cell.angle_alpha   90.00
_cell.angle_beta   90.00
_cell.angle_gamma   90.00
#
_symmetry.space_group_name_H-M   'P 1'
#
loop_
_entity.id
_entity.type
_entity.pdbx_description
1 polymer ?
#
loop_
_entity_poly.entity_id
_entity_poly.type
_entity_poly.pdbx_seq_one_letter_code
_entity_poly.pdbx_strand_id
1 'polypeptide(L)'
;MSIGSSQQVLVCVPVSTTPSGVQQQICPRIGGQYYKPQPTQAYLLNPDSQQQFDAAMGPFDYGYASAIWALAFSMIVGLYFFSHGIGLVLGMIRRS
;
A
#
# COMPACT_ATOMS: atom_id res chain seq x y z
N MET A 1 -15.97 0.75 3.33
CA MET A 1 -15.84 1.96 2.50
C MET A 1 -15.27 1.51 1.16
N SER A 2 -15.96 1.78 0.05
CA SER A 2 -15.47 1.35 -1.27
C SER A 2 -14.23 2.18 -1.61
N ILE A 3 -13.10 1.51 -1.71
CA ILE A 3 -11.76 2.11 -1.84
C ILE A 3 -11.50 2.61 -3.28
N GLY A 4 -12.36 2.20 -4.22
CA GLY A 4 -12.30 2.57 -5.62
C GLY A 4 -13.27 1.71 -6.43
N SER A 5 -13.40 2.03 -7.72
CA SER A 5 -14.13 1.17 -8.67
C SER A 5 -13.22 0.78 -9.83
N SER A 6 -13.33 -0.46 -10.30
CA SER A 6 -12.68 -0.87 -11.54
C SER A 6 -13.51 -0.33 -12.71
N GLN A 7 -12.90 0.49 -13.56
CA GLN A 7 -13.53 0.96 -14.78
C GLN A 7 -12.72 0.55 -16.00
N GLN A 8 -13.44 0.36 -17.10
CA GLN A 8 -12.83 0.07 -18.39
C GLN A 8 -12.48 1.40 -19.04
N VAL A 9 -11.19 1.64 -19.24
CA VAL A 9 -10.67 2.89 -19.80
C VAL A 9 -10.00 2.55 -21.14
N LEU A 10 -10.17 3.42 -22.13
CA LEU A 10 -9.46 3.26 -23.40
C LEU A 10 -8.11 3.96 -23.30
N VAL A 11 -7.04 3.21 -23.62
CA VAL A 11 -5.67 3.71 -23.62
C VAL A 11 -5.11 3.62 -25.03
N CYS A 12 -4.38 4.64 -25.47
CA CYS A 12 -3.77 4.68 -26.79
C CYS A 12 -2.42 3.93 -26.75
N VAL A 13 -2.32 2.83 -27.50
CA VAL A 13 -1.09 2.03 -27.60
C VAL A 13 -0.44 2.17 -28.97
N PRO A 14 0.91 2.22 -29.06
CA PRO A 14 1.61 2.45 -30.31
C PRO A 14 1.44 1.26 -31.26
N VAL A 15 1.26 1.55 -32.55
CA VAL A 15 1.12 0.55 -33.62
C VAL A 15 1.93 0.96 -34.85
N SER A 16 2.50 -0.04 -35.51
CA SER A 16 3.32 0.15 -36.71
C SER A 16 2.50 0.26 -37.99
N THR A 17 1.23 -0.15 -37.96
CA THR A 17 0.31 -0.13 -39.11
C THR A 17 -0.67 1.02 -38.99
N THR A 18 -1.14 1.53 -40.12
CA THR A 18 -2.17 2.58 -40.19
C THR A 18 -3.50 2.06 -39.62
N PRO A 19 -3.99 2.61 -38.49
CA PRO A 19 -5.27 2.21 -37.91
C PRO A 19 -6.43 2.87 -38.69
N SER A 20 -7.64 2.37 -38.47
CA SER A 20 -8.85 2.88 -39.14
C SER A 20 -9.12 4.36 -38.82
N GLY A 21 -9.83 5.07 -39.70
CA GLY A 21 -10.10 6.52 -39.52
C GLY A 21 -10.77 6.87 -38.19
N VAL A 22 -11.65 5.99 -37.69
CA VAL A 22 -12.29 6.15 -36.37
C VAL A 22 -11.28 6.00 -35.22
N GLN A 23 -10.34 5.04 -35.33
CA GLN A 23 -9.30 4.84 -34.33
C GLN A 23 -8.32 6.02 -34.29
N GLN A 24 -8.03 6.64 -35.44
CA GLN A 24 -7.20 7.85 -35.52
C GLN A 24 -7.88 9.09 -34.94
N GLN A 25 -9.22 9.15 -34.94
CA GLN A 25 -9.97 10.22 -34.28
C GLN A 25 -9.94 10.09 -32.76
N ILE A 26 -9.96 8.87 -32.23
CA ILE A 26 -9.87 8.60 -30.78
C ILE A 26 -8.43 8.77 -30.28
N CYS A 27 -7.46 8.22 -31.02
CA CYS A 27 -6.04 8.27 -30.70
C CYS A 27 -5.29 8.98 -31.84
N PRO A 28 -4.99 10.29 -31.71
CA PRO A 28 -4.34 11.05 -32.77
C PRO A 28 -2.89 10.60 -32.99
N ARG A 29 -2.37 10.88 -34.19
CA ARG A 29 -0.97 10.64 -34.53
C ARG A 29 -0.08 11.65 -33.81
N ILE A 30 0.89 11.16 -33.03
CA ILE A 30 1.84 12.01 -32.29
C ILE A 30 3.26 11.59 -32.68
N GLY A 31 4.11 12.55 -33.06
CA GLY A 31 5.53 12.30 -33.35
C GLY A 31 5.77 11.31 -34.50
N GLY A 32 4.81 11.17 -35.41
CA GLY A 32 4.91 10.26 -36.54
C GLY A 32 4.43 8.82 -36.29
N GLN A 33 4.16 8.47 -35.03
CA GLN A 33 3.69 7.15 -34.61
C GLN A 33 2.16 7.06 -34.64
N TYR A 34 1.64 5.91 -35.07
CA TYR A 34 0.21 5.62 -35.01
C TYR A 34 -0.14 4.98 -33.67
N TYR A 35 -1.36 5.23 -33.21
CA TYR A 35 -1.88 4.66 -31.99
C TYR A 35 -3.24 4.03 -32.25
N LYS A 36 -3.52 2.88 -31.61
CA LYS A 36 -4.87 2.31 -31.58
C LYS A 36 -5.45 2.41 -30.17
N PRO A 37 -6.76 2.63 -30.04
CA PRO A 37 -7.42 2.53 -28.76
C PRO A 37 -7.46 1.05 -28.33
N GLN A 38 -7.00 0.79 -27.11
CA GLN A 38 -7.09 -0.53 -26.48
C GLN A 38 -7.84 -0.40 -25.14
N PRO A 39 -8.89 -1.20 -24.91
CA PRO A 39 -9.56 -1.21 -23.63
C PRO A 39 -8.64 -1.86 -22.57
N THR A 40 -8.43 -1.14 -21.48
CA THR A 40 -7.64 -1.57 -20.33
C THR A 40 -8.45 -1.35 -19.06
N GLN A 41 -8.36 -2.28 -18.12
CA GLN A 41 -8.99 -2.11 -16.82
C GLN A 41 -8.11 -1.23 -15.95
N ALA A 42 -8.67 -0.12 -15.45
CA ALA A 42 -8.00 0.77 -14.53
C ALA A 42 -8.78 0.85 -13.21
N TYR A 43 -8.05 1.01 -12.12
CA TYR A 43 -8.63 1.30 -10.82
C TYR A 43 -8.75 2.80 -10.68
N LEU A 44 -9.98 3.28 -10.45
CA LEU A 44 -10.20 4.67 -10.10
C LEU A 44 -10.19 4.79 -8.57
N LEU A 45 -9.19 5.53 -8.08
CA LEU A 45 -9.04 5.87 -6.69
C LEU A 45 -9.78 7.17 -6.39
N ASN A 46 -10.43 7.26 -5.24
CA ASN A 46 -10.95 8.53 -4.75
C ASN A 46 -9.75 9.43 -4.36
N PRO A 47 -9.66 10.70 -4.81
CA PRO A 47 -8.61 11.63 -4.39
C PRO A 47 -8.45 11.71 -2.86
N ASP A 48 -9.53 11.62 -2.10
CA ASP A 48 -9.49 11.67 -0.62
C ASP A 48 -8.68 10.52 0.00
N SER A 49 -8.55 9.40 -0.73
CA SER A 49 -7.85 8.21 -0.29
C SER A 49 -6.41 8.10 -0.81
N GLN A 50 -5.97 9.02 -1.70
CA GLN A 50 -4.64 8.93 -2.35
C GLN A 50 -3.51 8.80 -1.34
N GLN A 51 -3.49 9.61 -0.28
CA GLN A 51 -2.43 9.54 0.73
C GLN A 51 -2.32 8.16 1.39
N GLN A 52 -3.45 7.50 1.61
CA GLN A 52 -3.49 6.18 2.24
C GLN A 52 -3.01 5.09 1.28
N PHE A 53 -3.28 5.24 -0.02
CA PHE A 53 -2.75 4.35 -1.06
C PHE A 53 -1.26 4.55 -1.31
N ASP A 54 -0.80 5.80 -1.39
CA ASP A 54 0.62 6.09 -1.56
C ASP A 54 1.44 5.59 -0.36
N ALA A 55 0.89 5.71 0.85
CA ALA A 55 1.49 5.12 2.04
C ALA A 55 1.49 3.58 2.02
N ALA A 56 0.46 2.94 1.45
CA ALA A 56 0.36 1.48 1.37
C ALA A 56 1.19 0.87 0.22
N MET A 57 1.39 1.61 -0.88
CA MET A 57 2.23 1.21 -2.01
C MET A 57 3.70 1.59 -1.83
N GLY A 58 4.01 2.43 -0.83
CA GLY A 58 5.37 2.75 -0.45
C GLY A 58 6.16 1.51 -0.01
N PRO A 59 7.50 1.52 -0.14
CA PRO A 59 8.33 0.45 0.38
C PRO A 59 8.13 0.30 1.89
N PHE A 60 7.98 -0.94 2.36
CA PHE A 60 7.79 -1.21 3.79
C PHE A 60 9.03 -0.79 4.59
N ASP A 61 8.84 0.10 5.57
CA ASP A 61 9.92 0.59 6.43
C ASP A 61 10.23 -0.42 7.54
N TYR A 62 11.17 -1.32 7.26
CA TYR A 62 11.67 -2.30 8.22
C TYR A 62 12.35 -1.66 9.44
N GLY A 63 12.91 -0.46 9.29
CA GLY A 63 13.54 0.27 10.39
C GLY A 63 12.50 0.70 11.42
N TYR A 64 11.45 1.37 10.96
CA TYR A 64 10.33 1.77 11.82
C TYR A 64 9.58 0.56 12.40
N ALA A 65 9.30 -0.45 11.57
CA ALA A 65 8.59 -1.65 12.01
C ALA A 65 9.36 -2.42 13.09
N SER A 66 10.68 -2.58 12.94
CA SER A 66 11.52 -3.27 13.93
C SER A 66 11.59 -2.53 15.26
N ALA A 67 11.62 -1.19 15.24
CA ALA A 67 11.61 -0.38 16.45
C ALA A 67 10.31 -0.54 17.24
N ILE A 68 9.15 -0.51 16.57
CA ILE A 68 7.85 -0.76 17.21
C ILE A 68 7.81 -2.16 17.79
N TRP A 69 8.26 -3.16 17.03
CA TRP A 69 8.21 -4.55 17.45
C TRP A 69 9.09 -4.79 18.69
N ALA A 70 10.31 -4.24 18.69
CA ALA A 70 11.22 -4.31 19.82
C ALA A 70 10.67 -3.62 21.08
N LEU A 71 10.06 -2.44 20.92
CA LEU A 71 9.43 -1.72 22.03
C LEU A 71 8.29 -2.56 22.63
N ALA A 72 7.36 -3.03 21.79
CA ALA A 72 6.24 -3.87 22.23
C ALA A 72 6.73 -5.13 22.97
N PHE A 73 7.74 -5.82 22.43
CA PHE A 73 8.33 -7.00 23.06
C PHE A 73 8.96 -6.65 24.41
N SER A 74 9.77 -5.59 24.49
CA SER A 74 10.42 -5.17 25.73
C SER A 74 9.44 -4.79 26.83
N MET A 75 8.30 -4.17 26.48
CA MET A 75 7.26 -3.84 27.46
C MET A 75 6.63 -5.08 28.08
N ILE A 76 6.31 -6.09 27.27
CA ILE A 76 5.74 -7.35 27.75
C ILE A 76 6.73 -8.06 28.69
N VAL A 77 7.99 -8.16 28.27
CA VAL A 77 9.04 -8.78 29.07
C VAL A 77 9.30 -8.01 30.37
N GLY A 78 9.34 -6.67 30.30
CA GLY A 78 9.51 -5.80 31.46
C GLY A 78 8.39 -5.96 32.48
N LEU A 79 7.13 -5.96 32.01
CA LEU A 79 5.95 -6.23 32.85
C LEU A 79 6.00 -7.62 33.48
N TYR A 80 6.42 -8.64 32.72
CA TYR A 80 6.60 -9.99 33.26
C TYR A 80 7.60 -10.00 34.40
N PHE A 81 8.82 -9.50 34.20
CA PHE A 81 9.83 -9.48 35.26
C PHE A 81 9.44 -8.60 36.44
N PHE A 82 8.76 -7.47 36.21
CA PHE A 82 8.27 -6.61 37.28
C PHE A 82 7.23 -7.33 38.16
N SER A 83 6.25 -8.00 37.53
CA SER A 83 5.24 -8.78 38.25
C SER A 83 5.85 -9.96 39.00
N HIS A 84 6.82 -10.65 38.38
CA HIS A 84 7.53 -11.76 39.00
C HIS A 84 8.39 -11.32 40.18
N GLY A 85 9.08 -10.17 40.05
CA GLY A 85 9.88 -9.57 41.11
C GLY A 85 9.05 -9.20 42.33
N ILE A 86 7.88 -8.58 42.14
CA ILE A 86 6.95 -8.27 43.24
C ILE A 86 6.48 -9.55 43.93
N GLY A 87 6.14 -10.59 43.17
CA GLY A 87 5.77 -11.90 43.72
C GLY A 87 6.88 -12.54 44.56
N LEU A 88 8.13 -12.40 44.12
CA LEU A 88 9.31 -12.93 44.82
C LEU A 88 9.55 -12.19 46.14
N VAL A 89 9.47 -10.86 46.14
CA VAL A 89 9.59 -10.03 47.36
C VAL A 89 8.48 -10.35 48.37
N LEU A 90 7.23 -10.42 47.91
CA LEU A 90 6.09 -10.78 48.78
C LEU A 90 6.22 -12.21 49.32
N GLY A 91 6.77 -13.13 48.53
CA GLY A 91 7.05 -14.51 48.94
C GLY A 91 8.12 -14.61 50.02
N MET A 92 9.18 -13.80 49.95
CA MET A 92 10.20 -13.72 51.02
C MET A 92 9.60 -13.15 52.31
N ILE A 93 8.81 -12.08 52.23
CA ILE A 93 8.19 -11.45 53.40
C ILE A 93 7.21 -12.41 54.08
N ARG A 94 6.41 -13.18 53.33
CA ARG A 94 5.47 -14.16 53.91
C ARG A 94 6.14 -15.38 54.56
N ARG A 95 7.41 -15.63 54.28
CA ARG A 95 8.17 -16.77 54.80
C ARG A 95 9.07 -16.42 56.00
N SER A 96 9.12 -15.14 56.36
CA SER A 96 9.82 -14.60 57.54
C SER A 96 8.86 -14.49 58.72
#